data_AF-A0A964Y6T2-F1
#
_entry.id   AF-A0A964Y6T2-F1
#
_cell.length_a   1.000
_cell.length_b   1.000
_cell.length_c   1.000
_cell.angle_alpha   90.00
_cell.angle_beta   90.00
_cell.angle_gamma   90.00
#
_symmetry.space_group_name_H-M   'P 1'
#
loop_
_entity.id
_entity.type
_entity.pdbx_description
1 polymer ?
#
loop_
_entity_poly.entity_id
_entity_poly.type
_entity_poly.pdbx_seq_one_letter_code
_entity_poly.pdbx_strand_id
1 'polypeptide(L)'
;MWFFVTALLVVCAILGISLYYSVRLNLKCYEKLESIGEQIEKSLDVLDTCYQRAATRANLEVFSDDPIVRELVEDIKITKDAILLVANLIVEPMQGDNLEKDDGQNGN
;
A
#
# COMPACT_ATOMS: atom_id res chain seq x y z
N MET A 1 48.50 -11.77 15.95
CA MET A 1 48.21 -10.97 14.74
C MET A 1 47.28 -11.71 13.77
N TRP A 2 47.61 -12.94 13.33
CA TRP A 2 46.79 -13.71 12.38
C TRP A 2 45.35 -14.03 12.83
N PHE A 3 45.13 -14.34 14.12
CA PHE A 3 43.79 -14.58 14.67
C PHE A 3 42.83 -13.38 14.53
N PHE A 4 43.36 -12.16 14.57
CA PHE A 4 42.56 -10.95 14.43
C PHE A 4 42.13 -10.75 12.97
N VAL A 5 43.02 -11.07 12.03
CA VAL A 5 42.75 -11.02 10.59
C VAL A 5 41.72 -12.08 10.19
N THR A 6 41.83 -13.30 10.71
CA THR A 6 40.85 -14.36 10.41
C THR A 6 39.48 -14.05 11.03
N ALA A 7 39.44 -13.53 12.26
CA ALA A 7 38.19 -13.10 12.90
C ALA A 7 37.51 -11.95 12.12
N LEU A 8 38.28 -10.95 11.66
CA LEU A 8 37.77 -9.85 10.86
C LEU A 8 37.18 -10.34 9.52
N LEU A 9 37.84 -11.29 8.87
CA LEU A 9 37.39 -11.86 7.59
C LEU A 9 36.07 -12.62 7.74
N VAL A 10 35.90 -13.38 8.83
CA VAL A 10 34.65 -14.07 9.16
C VAL A 10 33.51 -13.09 9.41
N VAL A 11 33.76 -12.00 10.15
CA VAL A 11 32.75 -10.95 10.37
C VAL A 11 32.34 -10.28 9.05
N CYS A 12 33.29 -9.95 8.17
CA CYS A 12 32.98 -9.41 6.84
C CYS A 12 32.13 -10.37 6.01
N ALA A 13 32.40 -11.68 6.06
CA ALA A 13 31.61 -12.67 5.35
C ALA A 13 30.17 -12.75 5.87
N ILE A 14 29.97 -12.72 7.19
CA ILE A 14 28.64 -12.75 7.83
C ILE A 14 27.84 -11.49 7.49
N LEU A 15 28.49 -10.32 7.53
CA LEU A 15 27.86 -9.05 7.15
C LEU A 15 27.46 -9.04 5.67
N GLY A 16 28.32 -9.56 4.79
CA GLY A 16 28.02 -9.68 3.36
C GLY A 16 26.82 -10.59 3.08
N ILE A 17 26.72 -11.73 3.77
CA ILE A 17 25.58 -12.65 3.64
C ILE A 17 24.31 -12.01 4.19
N SER A 18 24.37 -11.34 5.34
CA SER A 18 23.22 -10.63 5.91
C SER A 18 22.72 -9.53 4.98
N LEU A 19 23.63 -8.74 4.41
CA LEU A 19 23.26 -7.68 3.48
C LEU A 19 22.63 -8.26 2.21
N TYR A 20 23.18 -9.34 1.66
CA TYR A 20 22.62 -10.01 0.49
C TYR A 20 21.21 -10.55 0.77
N TYR A 21 21.00 -11.17 1.92
CA TYR A 21 19.66 -11.63 2.33
C TYR A 21 18.69 -10.47 2.54
N SER A 22 19.11 -9.40 3.21
CA SER A 22 18.28 -8.21 3.43
C SER A 22 17.85 -7.58 2.12
N VAL A 23 18.75 -7.39 1.15
CA VAL A 23 18.40 -6.81 -0.16
C VAL A 23 17.40 -7.71 -0.89
N ARG A 24 17.64 -9.03 -0.93
CA ARG A 24 16.73 -9.98 -1.57
C ARG A 24 15.34 -10.02 -0.92
N LEU A 25 15.27 -9.91 0.41
CA LEU A 25 14.00 -9.88 1.13
C LEU A 25 13.24 -8.59 0.85
N ASN A 26 13.93 -7.45 0.87
CA ASN A 26 13.35 -6.14 0.60
C ASN A 26 12.75 -6.08 -0.81
N LEU A 27 13.48 -6.54 -1.84
CA LEU A 27 12.98 -6.61 -3.21
C LEU A 27 11.70 -7.44 -3.34
N LYS A 28 11.66 -8.62 -2.71
CA LYS A 28 10.45 -9.46 -2.73
C LYS A 28 9.27 -8.86 -1.96
N CYS A 29 9.55 -8.12 -0.89
CA CYS A 29 8.52 -7.41 -0.14
C CYS A 29 7.89 -6.34 -1.02
N TYR A 30 8.71 -5.58 -1.74
CA TYR A 30 8.28 -4.53 -2.65
C TYR A 30 7.37 -5.06 -3.77
N GLU A 31 7.79 -6.11 -4.48
CA GLU A 31 6.99 -6.73 -5.56
C GLU A 31 5.63 -7.25 -5.06
N LYS A 32 5.62 -7.92 -3.90
CA LYS A 32 4.36 -8.40 -3.31
C LYS A 32 3.43 -7.27 -2.91
N LEU A 33 3.99 -6.15 -2.48
CA LEU A 33 3.23 -5.01 -1.99
C LEU A 33 2.65 -4.18 -3.14
N GLU A 34 3.39 -4.01 -4.24
CA GLU A 34 2.88 -3.44 -5.49
C GLU A 34 1.71 -4.28 -6.02
N SER A 35 1.83 -5.61 -5.98
CA SER A 35 0.73 -6.52 -6.33
C SER A 35 -0.50 -6.38 -5.41
N ILE A 36 -0.32 -6.03 -4.13
CA ILE A 36 -1.44 -5.75 -3.22
C ILE A 36 -2.11 -4.43 -3.60
N GLY A 37 -1.34 -3.39 -3.93
CA GLY A 37 -1.85 -2.11 -4.43
C GLY A 37 -2.75 -2.28 -5.66
N GLU A 38 -2.28 -3.01 -6.67
CA GLU A 38 -3.08 -3.31 -7.87
C GLU A 38 -4.38 -4.08 -7.56
N GLN A 39 -4.35 -4.99 -6.60
CA GLN A 39 -5.53 -5.76 -6.19
C GLN A 39 -6.56 -4.89 -5.47
N ILE A 40 -6.10 -3.93 -4.66
CA ILE A 40 -6.96 -2.95 -4.00
C ILE A 40 -7.62 -2.06 -5.05
N GLU A 41 -6.86 -1.56 -6.03
CA GLU A 41 -7.38 -0.71 -7.11
C GLU A 41 -8.44 -1.44 -7.95
N LYS A 42 -8.18 -2.70 -8.33
CA LYS A 42 -9.17 -3.55 -9.02
C LYS A 42 -10.43 -3.77 -8.17
N SER A 43 -10.28 -3.94 -6.85
CA SER A 43 -11.42 -4.11 -5.94
C SER A 43 -12.25 -2.83 -5.84
N LEU A 44 -11.61 -1.67 -5.86
CA LEU A 44 -12.25 -0.35 -5.88
C LEU A 44 -13.04 -0.11 -7.17
N ASP A 45 -12.51 -0.53 -8.33
CA ASP A 45 -13.18 -0.42 -9.63
C ASP A 45 -14.47 -1.27 -9.71
N VAL A 46 -14.40 -2.51 -9.19
CA VAL A 46 -15.58 -3.38 -9.07
C VAL A 46 -16.61 -2.77 -8.13
N LEU A 47 -16.17 -2.20 -7.00
CA LEU A 47 -17.08 -1.56 -6.04
C LEU A 47 -17.74 -0.30 -6.62
N ASP A 48 -17.01 0.50 -7.40
CA ASP A 48 -17.57 1.68 -8.07
C ASP A 48 -18.62 1.28 -9.11
N THR A 49 -18.37 0.21 -9.88
CA THR A 49 -19.36 -0.35 -10.80
C THR A 49 -20.62 -0.84 -10.07
N CYS A 50 -20.45 -1.50 -8.92
CA CYS A 50 -21.57 -1.91 -8.07
C CYS A 50 -22.34 -0.70 -7.51
N TYR A 51 -21.64 0.35 -7.09
CA TYR A 51 -22.24 1.60 -6.64
C TYR A 51 -23.03 2.28 -7.76
N GLN A 52 -22.48 2.41 -8.96
CA GLN A 52 -23.20 3.01 -10.09
C GLN A 52 -24.44 2.20 -10.47
N ARG A 53 -24.35 0.87 -10.44
CA ARG A 53 -25.52 0.00 -10.65
C ARG A 53 -26.57 0.20 -9.56
N ALA A 54 -26.17 0.25 -8.29
CA ALA A 54 -27.08 0.50 -7.18
C ALA A 54 -27.72 1.89 -7.27
N ALA A 55 -26.93 2.94 -7.54
CA ALA A 55 -27.40 4.31 -7.70
C ALA A 55 -28.34 4.49 -8.90
N THR A 56 -28.10 3.79 -10.01
CA THR A 56 -29.01 3.78 -11.17
C THR A 56 -30.33 3.10 -10.83
N ARG A 57 -30.31 2.01 -10.05
CA ARG A 57 -31.52 1.32 -9.60
C ARG A 57 -32.28 2.11 -8.53
N ALA A 58 -31.58 2.84 -7.67
CA ALA A 58 -32.14 3.70 -6.65
C ALA A 58 -32.83 4.95 -7.24
N ASN A 59 -32.30 5.50 -8.34
CA ASN A 59 -32.90 6.61 -9.08
C ASN A 59 -34.11 6.20 -9.94
N LEU A 60 -34.46 4.91 -10.06
CA LEU A 60 -35.77 4.56 -10.60
C LEU A 60 -36.84 5.03 -9.60
N GLU A 61 -37.77 5.84 -10.08
CA GLU A 61 -38.89 6.47 -9.35
C GLU A 61 -39.70 5.51 -8.46
N VAL A 62 -39.63 4.19 -8.70
CA VAL A 62 -40.29 3.14 -7.93
C VAL A 62 -39.56 2.78 -6.61
N PHE A 63 -38.26 3.03 -6.51
CA PHE A 63 -37.42 2.64 -5.37
C PHE A 63 -36.84 3.82 -4.58
N SER A 64 -36.98 5.06 -5.04
CA SER A 64 -36.51 6.26 -4.33
C SER A 64 -37.23 6.52 -2.99
N ASP A 65 -38.41 5.94 -2.79
CA ASP A 65 -39.19 6.04 -1.54
C ASP A 65 -38.85 4.94 -0.52
N ASP A 66 -38.02 3.96 -0.89
CA ASP A 66 -37.66 2.86 0.01
C ASP A 66 -36.39 3.21 0.80
N PRO A 67 -36.49 3.44 2.13
CA PRO A 67 -35.35 3.81 2.96
C PRO A 67 -34.22 2.76 2.91
N ILE A 68 -34.56 1.50 2.65
CA ILE A 68 -33.61 0.38 2.55
C ILE A 68 -32.62 0.58 1.39
N VAL A 69 -33.09 1.17 0.29
CA VAL A 69 -32.25 1.40 -0.89
C VAL A 69 -31.27 2.55 -0.67
N ARG A 70 -31.67 3.57 0.11
CA ARG A 70 -30.77 4.67 0.50
C ARG A 70 -29.69 4.19 1.47
N GLU A 71 -30.07 3.36 2.45
CA GLU A 71 -29.15 2.75 3.41
C GLU A 71 -28.12 1.86 2.70
N LEU A 72 -28.55 1.06 1.71
CA LEU A 72 -27.65 0.24 0.90
C LEU A 72 -26.62 1.06 0.10
N VAL A 73 -27.04 2.20 -0.46
CA VAL A 73 -26.12 3.11 -1.19
C VAL A 73 -25.11 3.74 -0.22
N GLU A 74 -25.54 4.07 0.99
CA GLU A 74 -24.69 4.62 2.04
C GLU A 74 -23.67 3.59 2.55
N ASP A 75 -24.08 2.34 2.76
CA ASP A 75 -23.19 1.22 3.13
C ASP A 75 -22.11 0.95 2.08
N ILE A 76 -22.47 1.02 0.79
CA ILE A 76 -21.49 0.87 -0.30
C ILE A 76 -20.46 2.01 -0.27
N LYS A 77 -20.91 3.25 0.02
CA LYS A 77 -20.01 4.40 0.14
C LYS A 77 -19.06 4.25 1.34
N ILE A 78 -19.57 3.84 2.49
CA ILE A 78 -18.75 3.57 3.69
C ILE A 78 -17.72 2.46 3.40
N THR A 79 -18.12 1.42 2.67
CA THR A 79 -17.22 0.34 2.26
C THR A 79 -16.09 0.86 1.36
N LYS A 80 -16.41 1.74 0.41
CA LYS A 80 -15.41 2.39 -0.46
C LYS A 80 -14.41 3.23 0.34
N ASP A 81 -14.91 4.06 1.27
CA ASP A 81 -14.07 4.91 2.11
C ASP A 81 -13.16 4.07 3.04
N ALA A 82 -13.68 2.97 3.59
CA ALA A 82 -12.88 2.04 4.41
C ALA A 82 -11.76 1.37 3.61
N ILE A 83 -12.02 0.97 2.37
CA ILE A 83 -11.00 0.39 1.48
C ILE A 83 -9.96 1.43 1.10
N LEU A 84 -10.36 2.68 0.83
CA LEU A 84 -9.46 3.78 0.49
C LEU A 84 -8.55 4.14 1.70
N LEU A 85 -9.09 4.09 2.91
CA LEU A 85 -8.32 4.25 4.14
C LEU A 85 -7.30 3.13 4.33
N VAL A 86 -7.67 1.88 4.06
CA VAL A 86 -6.74 0.75 4.06
C VAL A 86 -5.66 0.91 2.98
N ALA A 87 -6.03 1.36 1.78
CA ALA A 87 -5.07 1.67 0.71
C ALA A 87 -4.07 2.74 1.17
N ASN A 88 -4.56 3.83 1.76
CA ASN A 88 -3.70 4.91 2.24
C ASN A 88 -2.79 4.46 3.38
N LEU A 89 -3.28 3.67 4.35
CA LEU A 89 -2.45 3.10 5.41
C LEU A 89 -1.36 2.15 4.89
N ILE A 90 -1.58 1.52 3.74
CA ILE A 90 -0.59 0.62 3.12
C ILE A 90 0.43 1.42 2.28
N VAL A 91 -0.01 2.50 1.61
CA VAL A 91 0.80 3.30 0.67
C VAL A 91 1.58 4.43 1.37
N GLU A 92 1.01 5.08 2.38
CA GLU A 92 1.63 6.20 3.10
C GLU A 92 2.95 5.84 3.82
N PRO A 93 3.08 4.70 4.55
CA PRO A 93 4.37 4.30 5.12
C PRO A 93 5.41 3.91 4.05
N MET A 94 5.04 3.79 2.78
CA MET A 94 5.95 3.43 1.68
C MET A 94 6.60 4.64 1.00
N GLN A 95 6.01 5.84 1.10
CA GLN A 95 6.60 7.07 0.56
C GLN A 95 7.53 7.76 1.57
N GLY A 96 7.44 7.39 2.86
CA GLY A 96 8.19 8.02 3.95
C GLY A 96 9.68 7.70 4.03
N ASP A 97 10.18 6.67 3.33
CA ASP A 97 11.59 6.25 3.38
C ASP A 97 12.42 6.68 2.16
N ASN A 98 11.93 7.60 1.32
CA ASN A 98 12.68 8.18 0.18
C ASN A 98 12.88 9.71 0.25
N LEU A 99 12.94 10.28 1.46
CA LEU A 99 13.27 11.71 1.65
C LEU A 99 14.25 11.92 2.82
N GLU A 100 15.43 11.29 2.76
CA GLU A 100 16.62 11.87 3.41
C GLU A 100 17.32 12.85 2.44
N LYS A 101 16.90 14.11 2.55
CA LYS A 101 17.68 15.36 2.43
C LYS A 101 18.81 15.41 1.39
N ASP A 102 18.47 15.87 0.19
CA ASP A 102 19.35 16.73 -0.60
C ASP A 102 19.06 18.20 -0.21
N ASP A 103 19.64 18.65 0.91
CA ASP A 103 19.75 20.09 1.19
C ASP A 103 21.19 20.49 0.92
N GLY A 104 21.42 20.90 -0.33
CA GLY A 104 22.61 21.62 -0.73
C GLY A 104 22.79 22.88 0.12
N GLN A 105 23.76 22.84 1.04
CA GLN A 105 24.23 24.03 1.72
C GLN A 105 25.17 24.80 0.78
N ASN A 106 24.59 25.67 -0.05
CA ASN A 106 25.30 26.78 -0.70
C ASN A 106 24.82 28.10 -0.11
N GLY A 107 25.76 28.82 0.51
CA GLY A 107 25.88 30.27 0.39
C GLY A 107 24.84 31.14 1.10
N ASN A 108 25.24 31.66 2.25
CA ASN A 108 25.28 33.12 2.44
C ASN A 108 26.43 33.51 3.36
#